data_AF-A0A7S2K199-F1
#
_entry.id   AF-A0A7S2K199-F1
#
_cell.length_a   1.000
_cell.length_b   1.000
_cell.length_c   1.000
_cell.angle_alpha   90.00
_cell.angle_beta   90.00
_cell.angle_gamma   90.00
#
_symmetry.space_group_name_H-M   'P 1'
#
loop_
_entity.id
_entity.type
_entity.pdbx_description
1 polymer ?
#
loop_
_entity_poly.entity_id
_entity_poly.type
_entity_poly.pdbx_seq_one_letter_code
_entity_poly.pdbx_strand_id
1 'polypeptide(L)'
;DASLAELSAPGVADVPISDDAVTPEFDAMRGTALSRVEDFFNVQLKNMLALENVECKLRITSGVVRATPRGAKVEVETARAHRLYRFDEVHFRGVEGDIAEALNGRSFRVVATPGPSVFEIGLDASRFGAGAGGSVWSPTNMYKACPEVVIPQTITEERLVLVSDASVKEALAENIDPSGADLTLARAVGLPDAQGRVREVRAGLTVHGRLSTQGVVRAGYWARGDARASSWRTTGAMGRCQADAEPAPPGVCELEDRNWSLNNIEVGDLLVLRRGVAYAELFEPGTVDDFVSHWWGEESGDFLSTLQRHERDAIGEKGGAYGRRRKYICTFSNRQHRVELGSWDNWQSFVFNAVLLHVKRKGGDVVVTLGHDAMCLERIWCIFEAWVCSSQDITYYLYSIHGKLRACLDAGQQEAVRMREKLLQLDLRAAQCSVQMDRVMIMRLVHDSDGGIEHVEYVVKRSVLTTREIATSLQRVNDPLTGRRLQVTSEHVQETDLLPIQVSPKAGGLQRSMTGPVAQLSVQDIHRELKAAADSHFWSRPVLVVGPPGSGKSTLTTELVHLGGADSAIKVKLVSLAKPILQRLGEGGFDEWVQSADLLQLWAQTHFG
;
A
#
# COMPACT_ATOMS: atom_id res chain seq x y z
N ASP A 1 34.68 -27.52 30.97
CA ASP A 1 34.64 -26.95 29.61
C ASP A 1 33.56 -27.64 28.78
N ALA A 2 32.24 -27.47 28.93
CA ALA A 2 31.40 -26.34 29.32
C ALA A 2 31.71 -25.04 28.56
N SER A 3 30.93 -24.77 27.48
CA SER A 3 30.58 -23.44 26.91
C SER A 3 30.60 -23.28 25.37
N LEU A 4 30.15 -24.27 24.58
CA LEU A 4 29.88 -24.04 23.14
C LEU A 4 28.53 -24.60 22.62
N ALA A 5 27.54 -24.80 23.50
CA ALA A 5 26.25 -25.40 23.12
C ALA A 5 25.01 -24.49 23.24
N GLU A 6 25.15 -23.19 23.50
CA GLU A 6 23.99 -22.32 23.81
C GLU A 6 23.85 -21.07 22.92
N LEU A 7 24.16 -21.17 21.63
CA LEU A 7 23.80 -20.12 20.65
C LEU A 7 23.24 -20.70 19.35
N SER A 8 22.31 -21.65 19.45
CA SER A 8 21.33 -21.88 18.40
C SER A 8 20.07 -21.09 18.75
N ALA A 9 19.76 -20.08 17.93
CA ALA A 9 18.49 -19.37 17.98
C ALA A 9 17.33 -20.39 18.04
N PRO A 10 16.23 -20.10 18.77
CA PRO A 10 15.09 -21.00 18.80
C PRO A 10 14.59 -21.17 17.36
N GLY A 11 14.82 -22.35 16.81
CA GLY A 11 14.19 -22.75 15.56
C GLY A 11 12.69 -22.60 15.74
N VAL A 12 12.07 -21.90 14.80
CA VAL A 12 10.62 -21.91 14.62
C VAL A 12 10.25 -23.38 14.48
N ALA A 13 9.75 -23.97 15.56
CA ALA A 13 9.27 -25.33 15.53
C ALA A 13 8.13 -25.37 14.51
N ASP A 14 8.24 -26.26 13.52
CA ASP A 14 7.14 -26.64 12.64
C ASP A 14 5.99 -27.09 13.56
N VAL A 15 5.04 -26.19 13.81
CA VAL A 15 3.80 -26.54 14.49
C VAL A 15 3.03 -27.42 13.52
N PRO A 16 2.80 -28.71 13.82
CA PRO A 16 2.03 -29.56 12.94
C PRO A 16 0.59 -29.04 12.95
N ILE A 17 0.20 -28.37 11.86
CA ILE A 17 -1.18 -27.98 11.61
C ILE A 17 -1.94 -29.30 11.40
N SER A 18 -2.73 -29.68 12.40
CA SER A 18 -3.62 -30.84 12.34
C SER A 18 -4.70 -30.60 11.27
N ASP A 19 -4.77 -31.48 10.27
CA ASP A 19 -5.73 -31.40 9.15
C ASP A 19 -7.20 -31.65 9.55
N ASP A 20 -7.49 -32.05 10.80
CA ASP A 20 -8.82 -32.50 11.23
C ASP A 20 -9.63 -31.49 12.06
N ALA A 21 -9.07 -30.31 12.35
CA ALA A 21 -9.84 -29.20 12.90
C ALA A 21 -10.20 -28.24 11.76
N VAL A 22 -11.46 -28.23 11.33
CA VAL A 22 -12.01 -27.08 10.59
C VAL A 22 -12.06 -25.91 11.56
N THR A 23 -10.91 -25.27 11.79
CA THR A 23 -10.78 -24.04 12.56
C THR A 23 -11.58 -22.93 11.85
N PRO A 24 -12.03 -21.88 12.56
CA PRO A 24 -12.60 -20.67 11.97
C PRO A 24 -11.78 -20.06 10.82
N GLU A 25 -10.51 -20.46 10.67
CA GLU A 25 -9.61 -20.12 9.57
C GLU A 25 -10.13 -20.61 8.20
N PHE A 26 -10.94 -21.68 8.13
CA PHE A 26 -11.51 -22.18 6.86
C PHE A 26 -12.54 -21.24 6.26
N ASP A 27 -13.34 -20.54 7.07
CA ASP A 27 -14.28 -19.53 6.56
C ASP A 27 -13.56 -18.28 6.04
N ALA A 28 -12.35 -18.01 6.54
CA ALA A 28 -11.53 -16.88 6.12
C ALA A 28 -10.81 -17.12 4.77
N MET A 29 -10.73 -18.38 4.29
CA MET A 29 -10.08 -18.77 3.04
C MET A 29 -11.02 -18.79 1.82
N ARG A 30 -12.19 -18.14 1.90
CA ARG A 30 -13.15 -18.12 0.79
C ARG A 30 -12.66 -17.22 -0.35
N GLY A 31 -12.52 -17.82 -1.53
CA GLY A 31 -12.25 -17.10 -2.76
C GLY A 31 -13.52 -16.84 -3.57
N THR A 32 -13.49 -15.76 -4.36
CA THR A 32 -14.56 -15.38 -5.29
C THR A 32 -14.18 -15.85 -6.69
N ALA A 33 -15.07 -16.58 -7.38
CA ALA A 33 -14.84 -16.96 -8.77
C ALA A 33 -14.84 -15.72 -9.68
N LEU A 34 -14.02 -15.70 -10.73
CA LEU A 34 -13.92 -14.54 -11.63
C LEU A 34 -15.28 -14.16 -12.25
N SER A 35 -16.12 -15.13 -12.59
CA SER A 35 -17.48 -14.87 -13.10
C SER A 35 -18.34 -14.07 -12.12
N ARG A 36 -18.16 -14.25 -10.80
CA ARG A 36 -18.87 -13.46 -9.78
C ARG A 36 -18.32 -12.05 -9.64
N VAL A 37 -17.02 -11.89 -9.88
CA VAL A 37 -16.38 -10.56 -9.96
C VAL A 37 -16.85 -9.83 -11.23
N GLU A 38 -16.94 -10.53 -12.37
CA GLU A 38 -17.52 -10.00 -13.61
C GLU A 38 -18.98 -9.58 -13.42
N ASP A 39 -19.81 -10.44 -12.81
CA ASP A 39 -21.22 -10.12 -12.49
C ASP A 39 -21.32 -8.88 -11.59
N PHE A 40 -20.45 -8.78 -10.58
CA PHE A 40 -20.38 -7.61 -9.70
C PHE A 40 -20.16 -6.32 -10.49
N PHE A 41 -19.14 -6.29 -11.36
CA PHE A 41 -18.79 -5.11 -12.16
C PHE A 41 -19.81 -4.79 -13.26
N ASN A 42 -20.31 -5.82 -13.94
CA ASN A 42 -21.14 -5.65 -15.12
C ASN A 42 -22.62 -5.45 -14.80
N VAL A 43 -23.11 -5.99 -13.69
CA VAL A 43 -24.53 -5.96 -13.33
C VAL A 43 -24.74 -5.13 -12.08
N GLN A 44 -24.17 -5.54 -10.95
CA GLN A 44 -24.53 -4.97 -9.66
C GLN A 44 -24.07 -3.51 -9.53
N LEU A 45 -22.81 -3.24 -9.89
CA LEU A 45 -22.21 -1.91 -9.82
C LEU A 45 -22.95 -0.91 -10.71
N LYS A 46 -23.25 -1.30 -11.96
CA LYS A 46 -24.02 -0.47 -12.91
C LYS A 46 -25.43 -0.18 -12.40
N ASN A 47 -26.14 -1.23 -11.94
CA ASN A 47 -27.53 -1.11 -11.49
C ASN A 47 -27.68 -0.23 -10.24
N MET A 48 -26.71 -0.29 -9.31
CA MET A 48 -26.87 0.37 -8.01
C MET A 48 -26.35 1.79 -7.97
N LEU A 49 -25.31 2.07 -8.76
CA LEU A 49 -24.85 3.43 -8.89
C LEU A 49 -25.70 4.25 -9.86
N ALA A 50 -26.69 3.63 -10.53
CA ALA A 50 -27.45 4.24 -11.63
C ALA A 50 -26.50 4.94 -12.63
N LEU A 51 -25.32 4.35 -12.81
CA LEU A 51 -24.28 4.82 -13.71
C LEU A 51 -24.72 4.47 -15.12
N GLU A 52 -25.66 5.24 -15.67
CA GLU A 52 -25.89 5.25 -17.12
C GLU A 52 -24.61 5.64 -17.88
N ASN A 53 -23.62 6.21 -17.19
CA ASN A 53 -22.24 6.30 -17.63
C ASN A 53 -21.30 5.89 -16.48
N VAL A 54 -20.48 4.86 -16.67
CA VAL A 54 -19.45 4.38 -15.71
C VAL A 54 -18.44 5.49 -15.33
N GLU A 55 -18.39 6.53 -16.15
CA GLU A 55 -17.71 7.79 -15.89
C GLU A 55 -18.65 8.74 -15.14
N CYS A 56 -18.31 9.13 -13.90
CA CYS A 56 -18.99 10.23 -13.22
C CYS A 56 -18.73 11.56 -13.92
N LYS A 57 -19.36 11.83 -15.06
CA LYS A 57 -19.26 13.11 -15.79
C LYS A 57 -20.00 14.21 -15.04
N LEU A 58 -19.27 15.01 -14.29
CA LEU A 58 -19.77 16.19 -13.59
C LEU A 58 -19.45 17.42 -14.44
N ARG A 59 -20.46 18.06 -15.01
CA ARG A 59 -20.27 19.37 -15.67
C ARG A 59 -20.23 20.44 -14.57
N ILE A 60 -19.06 21.00 -14.33
CA ILE A 60 -18.88 22.26 -13.59
C ILE A 60 -19.41 23.35 -14.52
N THR A 61 -20.62 23.83 -14.30
CA THR A 61 -21.19 24.93 -15.11
C THR A 61 -20.93 26.31 -14.50
N SER A 62 -20.46 26.38 -13.25
CA SER A 62 -20.08 27.62 -12.56
C SER A 62 -19.42 27.28 -11.22
N GLY A 63 -18.21 26.72 -11.24
CA GLY A 63 -17.46 26.44 -10.01
C GLY A 63 -16.57 27.64 -9.70
N VAL A 64 -16.73 28.26 -8.53
CA VAL A 64 -15.72 29.21 -8.05
C VAL A 64 -14.57 28.38 -7.50
N VAL A 65 -13.49 28.26 -8.27
CA VAL A 65 -12.22 27.75 -7.73
C VAL A 65 -11.71 28.79 -6.73
N ARG A 66 -11.97 28.56 -5.44
CA ARG A 66 -11.47 29.41 -4.37
C ARG A 66 -10.16 28.84 -3.87
N ALA A 67 -9.07 29.59 -4.05
CA ALA A 67 -7.85 29.31 -3.32
C ALA A 67 -8.14 29.44 -1.83
N THR A 68 -7.91 28.37 -1.06
CA THR A 68 -8.01 28.46 0.40
C THR A 68 -6.87 29.34 0.93
N PRO A 69 -7.07 30.12 2.01
CA PRO A 69 -6.05 31.04 2.55
C PRO A 69 -4.71 30.39 2.96
N ARG A 70 -4.62 29.05 2.95
CA ARG A 70 -3.45 28.27 3.32
C ARG A 70 -2.70 27.62 2.16
N GLY A 71 -3.13 27.81 0.91
CA GLY A 71 -2.41 27.34 -0.28
C GLY A 71 -2.44 25.83 -0.50
N ALA A 72 -2.30 25.40 -1.75
CA ALA A 72 -2.25 24.01 -2.24
C ALA A 72 -3.57 23.22 -2.38
N LYS A 73 -4.73 23.84 -2.17
CA LYS A 73 -6.02 23.18 -2.43
C LYS A 73 -6.96 24.00 -3.29
N VAL A 74 -7.66 23.31 -4.18
CA VAL A 74 -8.73 23.84 -5.02
C VAL A 74 -10.04 23.20 -4.61
N GLU A 75 -10.99 24.01 -4.18
CA GLU A 75 -12.38 23.59 -3.99
C GLU A 75 -13.08 23.56 -5.35
N VAL A 76 -13.81 22.48 -5.61
CA VAL A 76 -14.56 22.23 -6.83
C VAL A 76 -16.01 21.99 -6.45
N GLU A 77 -16.85 22.94 -6.82
CA GLU A 77 -18.30 22.84 -6.67
C GLU A 77 -18.94 22.30 -7.96
N THR A 78 -19.84 21.33 -7.80
CA THR A 78 -20.50 20.62 -8.89
C THR A 78 -21.98 20.96 -8.95
N ALA A 79 -22.56 21.01 -10.16
CA ALA A 79 -23.98 21.34 -10.34
C ALA A 79 -24.96 20.30 -9.77
N ARG A 80 -24.46 19.10 -9.43
CA ARG A 80 -25.20 17.97 -8.87
C ARG A 80 -24.40 17.37 -7.74
N ALA A 81 -25.06 16.65 -6.85
CA ALA A 81 -24.36 15.84 -5.86
C ALA A 81 -23.44 14.82 -6.55
N HIS A 82 -22.18 14.76 -6.13
CA HIS A 82 -21.19 13.80 -6.58
C HIS A 82 -21.11 12.60 -5.63
N ARG A 83 -20.47 11.54 -6.11
CA ARG A 83 -20.10 10.35 -5.31
C ARG A 83 -18.59 10.14 -5.28
N LEU A 84 -17.86 11.25 -5.30
CA LEU A 84 -16.41 11.23 -5.14
C LEU A 84 -16.07 10.93 -3.69
N TYR A 85 -14.96 10.23 -3.51
CA TYR A 85 -14.36 9.88 -2.23
C TYR A 85 -13.00 10.53 -2.14
N ARG A 86 -12.52 10.67 -0.91
CA ARG A 86 -11.11 10.88 -0.65
C ARG A 86 -10.29 9.79 -1.35
N PHE A 87 -9.18 10.20 -1.95
CA PHE A 87 -8.27 9.37 -2.75
C PHE A 87 -8.73 9.03 -4.17
N ASP A 88 -9.93 9.45 -4.58
CA ASP A 88 -10.28 9.34 -5.99
C ASP A 88 -9.36 10.18 -6.86
N GLU A 89 -9.10 9.68 -8.06
CA GLU A 89 -8.51 10.48 -9.12
C GLU A 89 -9.62 11.04 -9.99
N VAL A 90 -9.56 12.36 -10.19
CA VAL A 90 -10.46 13.11 -11.04
C VAL A 90 -9.68 13.69 -12.21
N HIS A 91 -10.30 13.64 -13.37
CA HIS A 91 -9.72 14.14 -14.61
C HIS A 91 -10.61 15.27 -15.12
N PHE A 92 -9.97 16.35 -15.55
CA PHE A 92 -10.66 17.52 -16.06
C PHE A 92 -10.57 17.55 -17.59
N ARG A 93 -11.69 17.85 -18.23
CA ARG A 93 -11.80 18.05 -19.68
C ARG A 93 -12.65 19.27 -20.00
N GLY A 94 -12.21 20.05 -20.98
CA GLY A 94 -12.95 21.22 -21.46
C GLY A 94 -13.11 22.29 -20.38
N VAL A 95 -12.15 22.38 -19.46
CA VAL A 95 -12.06 23.51 -18.53
C VAL A 95 -11.65 24.75 -19.32
N GLU A 96 -12.34 25.86 -19.10
CA GLU A 96 -12.06 27.15 -19.72
C GLU A 96 -11.43 28.15 -18.72
N GLY A 97 -10.76 29.18 -19.24
CA GLY A 97 -10.12 30.23 -18.45
C GLY A 97 -8.68 29.92 -18.00
N ASP A 98 -8.17 30.73 -17.07
CA ASP A 98 -6.73 30.73 -16.69
C ASP A 98 -6.25 29.43 -16.03
N ILE A 99 -7.16 28.58 -15.55
CA ILE A 99 -6.85 27.25 -14.97
C ILE A 99 -6.86 26.12 -16.00
N ALA A 100 -7.26 26.38 -17.25
CA ALA A 100 -7.45 25.34 -18.27
C ALA A 100 -6.17 24.53 -18.53
N GLU A 101 -5.03 25.20 -18.67
CA GLU A 101 -3.73 24.56 -18.89
C GLU A 101 -3.27 23.72 -17.69
N ALA A 102 -3.63 24.16 -16.48
CA ALA A 102 -3.29 23.47 -15.26
C ALA A 102 -4.11 22.19 -15.10
N LEU A 103 -5.40 22.20 -15.46
CA LEU A 103 -6.33 21.10 -15.20
C LEU A 103 -6.53 20.13 -16.37
N ASN A 104 -6.66 20.63 -17.61
CA ASN A 104 -7.09 19.79 -18.73
C ASN A 104 -6.07 18.70 -19.05
N GLY A 105 -6.56 17.46 -19.17
CA GLY A 105 -5.72 16.30 -19.51
C GLY A 105 -4.85 15.79 -18.38
N ARG A 106 -5.01 16.31 -17.15
CA ARG A 106 -4.31 15.85 -15.96
C ARG A 106 -5.27 15.16 -14.99
N SER A 107 -4.73 14.23 -14.20
CA SER A 107 -5.42 13.64 -13.06
C SER A 107 -5.07 14.40 -11.78
N PHE A 108 -6.05 14.55 -10.89
CA PHE A 108 -5.86 15.13 -9.58
C PHE A 108 -6.49 14.23 -8.55
N ARG A 109 -5.83 14.13 -7.39
CA ARG A 109 -6.38 13.42 -6.26
C ARG A 109 -7.37 14.29 -5.50
N VAL A 110 -8.52 13.72 -5.20
CA VAL A 110 -9.50 14.28 -4.25
C VAL A 110 -8.93 14.15 -2.84
N VAL A 111 -8.74 15.30 -2.17
CA VAL A 111 -8.17 15.37 -0.82
C VAL A 111 -9.23 15.47 0.28
N ALA A 112 -10.41 16.01 -0.04
CA ALA A 112 -11.56 16.11 0.85
C ALA A 112 -12.88 16.21 0.07
N THR A 113 -13.99 15.92 0.74
CA THR A 113 -15.36 15.90 0.21
C THR A 113 -16.28 16.61 1.22
N PRO A 114 -16.14 17.94 1.41
CA PRO A 114 -16.83 18.68 2.47
C PRO A 114 -18.36 18.70 2.35
N GLY A 115 -18.91 18.33 1.19
CA GLY A 115 -20.36 18.23 1.02
C GLY A 115 -20.77 17.42 -0.21
N PRO A 116 -22.07 17.25 -0.42
CA PRO A 116 -22.60 16.45 -1.52
C PRO A 116 -22.22 16.97 -2.89
N SER A 117 -22.05 18.28 -3.07
CA SER A 117 -21.71 18.90 -4.36
C SER A 117 -20.35 19.60 -4.32
N VAL A 118 -19.50 19.32 -3.34
CA VAL A 118 -18.23 20.03 -3.16
C VAL A 118 -17.13 19.05 -2.79
N PHE A 119 -16.02 19.10 -3.54
CA PHE A 119 -14.81 18.34 -3.24
C PHE A 119 -13.57 19.22 -3.37
N GLU A 120 -12.48 18.83 -2.70
CA GLU A 120 -11.19 19.50 -2.79
C GLU A 120 -10.19 18.64 -3.56
N ILE A 121 -9.35 19.27 -4.39
CA ILE A 121 -8.17 18.63 -5.01
C ILE A 121 -6.87 19.29 -4.56
N GLY A 122 -5.78 18.52 -4.57
CA GLY A 122 -4.43 19.05 -4.33
C GLY A 122 -3.90 19.77 -5.56
N LEU A 123 -4.03 21.09 -5.62
CA LEU A 123 -3.43 21.95 -6.64
C LEU A 123 -3.02 23.28 -6.02
N ASP A 124 -1.79 23.72 -6.26
CA ASP A 124 -1.35 25.07 -5.89
C ASP A 124 -2.02 26.12 -6.77
N ALA A 125 -3.14 26.65 -6.28
CA ALA A 125 -3.92 27.65 -6.97
C ALA A 125 -3.46 29.10 -6.74
N SER A 126 -2.35 29.33 -6.04
CA SER A 126 -1.83 30.68 -5.79
C SER A 126 -1.53 31.48 -7.07
N ARG A 127 -1.44 30.79 -8.21
CA ARG A 127 -1.09 31.37 -9.53
C ARG A 127 -2.27 31.56 -10.47
N PHE A 128 -3.48 31.15 -10.10
CA PHE A 128 -4.60 31.17 -11.03
C PHE A 128 -5.73 32.07 -10.56
N GLY A 129 -6.38 32.76 -11.50
CA GLY A 129 -7.65 33.44 -11.27
C GLY A 129 -8.80 32.45 -11.08
N ALA A 130 -9.99 32.97 -10.80
CA ALA A 130 -11.21 32.15 -10.77
C ALA A 130 -11.46 31.57 -12.17
N GLY A 131 -11.58 30.23 -12.27
CA GLY A 131 -11.83 29.55 -13.54
C GLY A 131 -13.30 29.45 -13.91
N ALA A 132 -13.56 29.27 -15.20
CA ALA A 132 -14.89 29.00 -15.75
C ALA A 132 -15.12 27.49 -15.91
N GLY A 133 -16.34 27.12 -16.31
CA GLY A 133 -16.84 25.75 -16.31
C GLY A 133 -16.01 24.74 -17.08
N GLY A 134 -16.28 23.46 -16.81
CA GLY A 134 -15.65 22.32 -17.47
C GLY A 134 -16.35 21.02 -17.10
N SER A 135 -15.79 19.89 -17.52
CA SER A 135 -16.26 18.57 -17.10
C SER A 135 -15.19 17.86 -16.27
N VAL A 136 -15.63 17.28 -15.17
CA VAL A 136 -14.83 16.39 -14.33
C VAL A 136 -15.34 14.98 -14.52
N TRP A 137 -14.44 14.02 -14.61
CA TRP A 137 -14.80 12.61 -14.54
C TRP A 137 -13.85 11.86 -13.64
N SER A 138 -14.32 10.77 -13.05
CA SER A 138 -13.50 9.90 -12.21
C SER A 138 -13.90 8.46 -12.48
N PRO A 139 -12.92 7.56 -12.73
CA PRO A 139 -13.21 6.15 -12.99
C PRO A 139 -13.83 5.50 -11.76
N THR A 140 -14.63 4.45 -11.97
CA THR A 140 -15.12 3.65 -10.84
C THR A 140 -13.99 2.79 -10.30
N ASN A 141 -13.80 2.74 -8.99
CA ASN A 141 -12.74 1.98 -8.31
C ASN A 141 -13.29 1.29 -7.06
N MET A 142 -12.46 0.54 -6.31
CA MET A 142 -12.93 -0.12 -5.08
C MET A 142 -13.17 0.80 -3.91
N TYR A 143 -12.55 2.00 -3.87
CA TYR A 143 -12.90 3.00 -2.85
C TYR A 143 -14.36 3.46 -2.96
N LYS A 144 -14.95 3.44 -4.16
CA LYS A 144 -16.39 3.67 -4.41
C LYS A 144 -17.22 2.40 -4.28
N ALA A 145 -16.79 1.35 -4.99
CA ALA A 145 -17.57 0.13 -5.11
C ALA A 145 -17.73 -0.57 -3.76
N CYS A 146 -16.70 -0.54 -2.90
CA CYS A 146 -16.81 -1.19 -1.59
C CYS A 146 -17.88 -0.55 -0.69
N PRO A 147 -17.86 0.78 -0.40
CA PRO A 147 -18.89 1.41 0.41
C PRO A 147 -20.28 1.41 -0.22
N GLU A 148 -20.41 1.61 -1.53
CA GLU A 148 -21.71 1.74 -2.21
C GLU A 148 -22.37 0.41 -2.55
N VAL A 149 -21.59 -0.65 -2.72
CA VAL A 149 -22.07 -1.93 -3.25
C VAL A 149 -21.73 -3.07 -2.30
N VAL A 150 -20.45 -3.32 -2.06
CA VAL A 150 -19.99 -4.49 -1.30
C VAL A 150 -20.54 -4.48 0.12
N ILE A 151 -20.33 -3.39 0.85
CA ILE A 151 -20.77 -3.27 2.24
C ILE A 151 -22.30 -3.45 2.32
N PRO A 152 -23.13 -2.68 1.59
CA PRO A 152 -24.57 -2.87 1.60
C PRO A 152 -25.06 -4.28 1.25
N GLN A 153 -24.46 -4.97 0.27
CA GLN A 153 -24.86 -6.35 -0.09
C GLN A 153 -24.49 -7.39 0.96
N THR A 154 -23.54 -7.07 1.82
CA THR A 154 -23.01 -8.00 2.81
C THR A 154 -23.49 -7.67 4.22
N ILE A 155 -24.39 -6.70 4.39
CA ILE A 155 -25.06 -6.41 5.66
C ILE A 155 -25.92 -7.60 6.06
N THR A 156 -25.75 -8.06 7.29
CA THR A 156 -26.64 -9.06 7.92
C THR A 156 -27.54 -8.42 8.98
N GLU A 157 -27.08 -7.35 9.63
CA GLU A 157 -27.83 -6.56 10.60
C GLU A 157 -27.39 -5.09 10.52
N GLU A 158 -28.36 -4.17 10.54
CA GLU A 158 -28.13 -2.72 10.60
C GLU A 158 -29.04 -2.08 11.66
N ARG A 159 -28.46 -1.24 12.53
CA ARG A 159 -29.15 -0.48 13.57
C ARG A 159 -28.78 0.99 13.47
N LEU A 160 -29.74 1.86 13.76
CA LEU A 160 -29.53 3.29 13.86
C LEU A 160 -29.59 3.70 15.32
N VAL A 161 -28.54 4.33 15.83
CA VAL A 161 -28.45 4.75 17.23
C VAL A 161 -28.40 6.26 17.31
N LEU A 162 -29.38 6.87 17.97
CA LEU A 162 -29.40 8.31 18.23
C LEU A 162 -28.62 8.61 19.52
N VAL A 163 -27.55 9.38 19.45
CA VAL A 163 -26.81 9.81 20.65
C VAL A 163 -27.58 10.96 21.31
N SER A 164 -28.69 10.65 21.98
CA SER A 164 -29.61 11.66 22.54
C SER A 164 -28.99 12.52 23.64
N ASP A 165 -28.03 11.96 24.37
CA ASP A 165 -27.39 12.57 25.52
C ASP A 165 -26.05 11.87 25.84
N ALA A 166 -25.34 12.39 26.86
CA ALA A 166 -24.05 11.88 27.29
C ALA A 166 -24.12 10.42 27.79
N SER A 167 -25.24 9.98 28.38
CA SER A 167 -25.35 8.61 28.90
C SER A 167 -25.32 7.56 27.79
N VAL A 168 -25.80 7.89 26.59
CA VAL A 168 -25.72 7.01 25.41
C VAL A 168 -24.27 6.84 24.96
N LYS A 169 -23.50 7.93 24.99
CA LYS A 169 -22.07 7.90 24.65
C LYS A 169 -21.26 7.09 25.66
N GLU A 170 -21.58 7.23 26.95
CA GLU A 170 -21.00 6.42 28.03
C GLU A 170 -21.35 4.93 27.86
N ALA A 171 -22.62 4.61 27.60
CA ALA A 171 -23.05 3.24 27.35
C ALA A 171 -22.35 2.61 26.13
N LEU A 172 -22.14 3.38 25.06
CA LEU A 172 -21.33 2.94 23.92
C LEU A 172 -19.88 2.67 24.33
N ALA A 173 -19.26 3.58 25.09
CA ALA A 173 -17.87 3.45 25.53
C ALA A 173 -17.65 2.23 26.46
N GLU A 174 -18.61 1.95 27.35
CA GLU A 174 -18.55 0.80 28.27
C GLU A 174 -18.75 -0.55 27.59
N ASN A 175 -19.43 -0.57 26.43
CA ASN A 175 -19.80 -1.80 25.74
C ASN A 175 -19.03 -2.03 24.44
N ILE A 176 -18.28 -1.05 23.94
CA ILE A 176 -17.33 -1.23 22.84
C ILE A 176 -16.09 -1.98 23.33
N ASP A 177 -15.50 -2.81 22.47
CA ASP A 177 -14.25 -3.52 22.73
C ASP A 177 -13.19 -2.54 23.32
N PRO A 178 -12.60 -2.85 24.49
CA PRO A 178 -11.64 -1.96 25.17
C PRO A 178 -10.41 -1.61 24.32
N SER A 179 -10.05 -2.44 23.34
CA SER A 179 -9.00 -2.10 22.38
C SER A 179 -9.35 -0.85 21.55
N GLY A 180 -10.64 -0.53 21.44
CA GLY A 180 -11.18 0.64 20.77
C GLY A 180 -10.94 0.68 19.26
N ALA A 181 -10.26 -0.32 18.70
CA ALA A 181 -9.72 -0.28 17.35
C ALA A 181 -10.82 -0.23 16.27
N ASP A 182 -11.91 -1.00 16.48
CA ASP A 182 -12.95 -1.19 15.47
C ASP A 182 -14.32 -0.63 15.89
N LEU A 183 -14.45 0.01 17.07
CA LEU A 183 -15.75 0.47 17.62
C LEU A 183 -16.86 -0.60 17.58
N THR A 184 -16.50 -1.87 17.79
CA THR A 184 -17.41 -3.01 17.82
C THR A 184 -17.96 -3.22 19.23
N LEU A 185 -19.26 -3.43 19.36
CA LEU A 185 -19.90 -3.78 20.62
C LEU A 185 -19.45 -5.18 21.09
N ALA A 186 -18.77 -5.26 22.22
CA ALA A 186 -18.39 -6.51 22.87
C ALA A 186 -19.58 -7.18 23.59
N ARG A 187 -20.62 -6.41 23.94
CA ARG A 187 -21.81 -6.87 24.67
C ARG A 187 -23.08 -6.26 24.09
N ALA A 188 -24.20 -6.94 24.30
CA ALA A 188 -25.50 -6.36 23.97
C ALA A 188 -25.81 -5.20 24.93
N VAL A 189 -26.39 -4.13 24.40
CA VAL A 189 -26.67 -2.90 25.17
C VAL A 189 -27.98 -2.26 24.71
N GLY A 190 -28.75 -1.71 25.64
CA GLY A 190 -29.94 -0.93 25.34
C GLY A 190 -29.55 0.47 24.83
N LEU A 191 -29.81 0.77 23.56
CA LEU A 191 -29.52 2.07 22.96
C LEU A 191 -30.77 2.64 22.28
N PRO A 192 -30.97 3.98 22.32
CA PRO A 192 -32.08 4.61 21.64
C PRO A 192 -31.96 4.49 20.10
N ASP A 193 -33.06 4.06 19.47
CA ASP A 193 -33.21 4.03 18.02
C ASP A 193 -33.33 5.45 17.41
N ALA A 194 -33.45 5.55 16.09
CA ALA A 194 -33.65 6.82 15.40
C ALA A 194 -34.91 7.62 15.84
N GLN A 195 -35.84 6.99 16.56
CA GLN A 195 -37.03 7.62 17.15
C GLN A 195 -36.90 7.84 18.67
N GLY A 196 -35.72 7.60 19.24
CA GLY A 196 -35.45 7.75 20.68
C GLY A 196 -35.97 6.59 21.54
N ARG A 197 -36.46 5.49 20.95
CA ARG A 197 -36.94 4.33 21.73
C ARG A 197 -35.76 3.43 22.04
N VAL A 198 -35.56 3.09 23.30
CA VAL A 198 -34.49 2.18 23.71
C VAL A 198 -34.76 0.77 23.16
N ARG A 199 -33.83 0.25 22.39
CA ARG A 199 -33.83 -1.11 21.84
C ARG A 199 -32.54 -1.82 22.20
N GLU A 200 -32.61 -3.14 22.34
CA GLU A 200 -31.40 -3.95 22.50
C GLU A 200 -30.62 -3.96 21.17
N VAL A 201 -29.38 -3.47 21.22
CA VAL A 201 -28.40 -3.60 20.13
C VAL A 201 -27.45 -4.72 20.52
N ARG A 202 -27.35 -5.74 19.66
CA ARG A 202 -26.60 -6.97 19.93
C ARG A 202 -25.08 -6.73 19.89
N ALA A 203 -24.34 -7.62 20.54
CA ALA A 203 -22.89 -7.68 20.39
C ALA A 203 -22.48 -7.98 18.93
N GLY A 204 -21.29 -7.53 18.55
CA GLY A 204 -20.69 -7.72 17.24
C GLY A 204 -21.12 -6.71 16.16
N LEU A 205 -21.95 -5.71 16.50
CA LEU A 205 -22.18 -4.58 15.61
C LEU A 205 -21.07 -3.53 15.77
N THR A 206 -20.59 -3.03 14.64
CA THR A 206 -19.53 -2.02 14.52
C THR A 206 -20.12 -0.67 14.15
N VAL A 207 -19.66 0.42 14.76
CA VAL A 207 -19.97 1.78 14.31
C VAL A 207 -19.30 2.03 12.96
N HIS A 208 -20.11 2.21 11.91
CA HIS A 208 -19.65 2.35 10.53
C HIS A 208 -19.70 3.77 9.97
N GLY A 209 -20.50 4.63 10.59
CA GLY A 209 -20.89 5.88 9.99
C GLY A 209 -21.78 6.71 10.89
N ARG A 210 -21.95 7.98 10.51
CA ARG A 210 -22.96 8.90 11.02
C ARG A 210 -23.78 9.41 9.87
N LEU A 211 -25.08 9.44 10.06
CA LEU A 211 -26.03 10.03 9.13
C LEU A 211 -26.09 11.54 9.30
N SER A 212 -26.06 12.24 8.18
CA SER A 212 -26.17 13.70 8.09
C SER A 212 -26.83 14.10 6.78
N THR A 213 -27.46 15.26 6.74
CA THR A 213 -27.94 15.87 5.50
C THR A 213 -26.81 16.30 4.57
N GLN A 214 -25.57 16.37 5.07
CA GLN A 214 -24.35 16.62 4.29
C GLN A 214 -23.63 15.32 3.89
N GLY A 215 -24.16 14.17 4.27
CA GLY A 215 -23.58 12.87 3.91
C GLY A 215 -23.60 12.62 2.41
N VAL A 216 -22.60 11.88 1.94
CA VAL A 216 -22.42 11.53 0.52
C VAL A 216 -22.23 10.03 0.32
N VAL A 217 -21.79 9.33 1.37
CA VAL A 217 -21.55 7.90 1.35
C VAL A 217 -22.88 7.17 1.41
N ARG A 218 -23.01 6.15 0.56
CA ARG A 218 -24.18 5.30 0.42
C ARG A 218 -25.44 6.06 0.06
N ALA A 219 -25.33 7.21 -0.62
CA ALA A 219 -26.48 8.04 -0.93
C ALA A 219 -27.56 7.28 -1.72
N GLY A 220 -27.16 6.45 -2.70
CA GLY A 220 -28.09 5.61 -3.46
C GLY A 220 -28.73 4.49 -2.63
N TYR A 221 -28.03 3.98 -1.60
CA TYR A 221 -28.55 3.00 -0.66
C TYR A 221 -29.60 3.63 0.27
N TRP A 222 -29.30 4.79 0.85
CA TRP A 222 -30.21 5.51 1.76
C TRP A 222 -31.43 6.08 1.04
N ALA A 223 -31.29 6.56 -0.20
CA ALA A 223 -32.39 7.07 -1.01
C ALA A 223 -33.50 6.04 -1.29
N ARG A 224 -33.20 4.73 -1.15
CA ARG A 224 -34.20 3.66 -1.29
C ARG A 224 -35.11 3.51 -0.08
N GLY A 225 -34.85 4.21 1.03
CA GLY A 225 -35.66 4.13 2.25
C GLY A 225 -35.80 2.69 2.73
N ASP A 226 -37.02 2.26 3.04
CA ASP A 226 -37.30 0.91 3.56
C ASP A 226 -37.10 -0.19 2.51
N ALA A 227 -37.19 0.14 1.22
CA ALA A 227 -36.98 -0.83 0.13
C ALA A 227 -35.54 -1.32 0.03
N ARG A 228 -34.60 -0.70 0.76
CA ARG A 228 -33.23 -1.22 0.86
C ARG A 228 -33.17 -2.51 1.70
N ALA A 229 -34.05 -2.73 2.65
CA ALA A 229 -34.07 -4.01 3.39
C ALA A 229 -34.52 -5.19 2.51
N SER A 230 -35.18 -4.94 1.38
CA SER A 230 -35.61 -5.98 0.43
C SER A 230 -34.67 -6.12 -0.76
N SER A 231 -34.11 -5.01 -1.27
CA SER A 231 -33.22 -5.01 -2.45
C SER A 231 -31.85 -5.66 -2.21
N TRP A 232 -31.46 -5.82 -0.95
CA TRP A 232 -30.12 -6.27 -0.55
C TRP A 232 -30.17 -7.55 0.30
N ARG A 233 -31.32 -8.23 0.29
CA ARG A 233 -31.45 -9.55 0.91
C ARG A 233 -30.53 -10.52 0.18
N THR A 234 -29.50 -10.95 0.87
CA THR A 234 -28.91 -12.27 0.63
C THR A 234 -30.06 -13.28 0.60
N THR A 235 -30.18 -14.01 -0.51
CA THR A 235 -31.30 -14.93 -0.70
C THR A 235 -31.06 -16.20 0.12
N GLY A 236 -32.12 -16.92 0.47
CA GLY A 236 -32.00 -18.20 1.18
C GLY A 236 -31.12 -19.24 0.46
N ALA A 237 -30.91 -19.11 -0.85
CA ALA A 237 -29.97 -19.92 -1.62
C ALA A 237 -28.50 -19.74 -1.17
N MET A 238 -28.17 -18.62 -0.53
CA MET A 238 -26.87 -18.31 0.08
C MET A 238 -26.83 -18.65 1.59
N GLY A 239 -27.91 -19.24 2.13
CA GLY A 239 -28.02 -19.65 3.53
C GLY A 239 -28.09 -18.51 4.55
N ARG A 240 -28.29 -17.26 4.12
CA ARG A 240 -28.27 -16.08 5.01
C ARG A 240 -29.40 -15.13 4.63
N CYS A 241 -30.11 -14.60 5.62
CA CYS A 241 -31.09 -13.54 5.45
C CYS A 241 -30.57 -12.27 6.13
N GLN A 242 -30.59 -11.13 5.44
CA GLN A 242 -30.51 -9.83 6.12
C GLN A 242 -31.73 -9.73 7.04
N ALA A 243 -31.51 -9.80 8.35
CA ALA A 243 -32.60 -9.99 9.30
C ALA A 243 -33.34 -8.68 9.59
N ASP A 244 -32.61 -7.56 9.69
CA ASP A 244 -33.18 -6.27 10.04
C ASP A 244 -32.32 -5.10 9.52
N ALA A 245 -32.96 -4.10 8.89
CA ALA A 245 -32.38 -2.78 8.68
C ALA A 245 -33.43 -1.73 9.08
N GLU A 246 -33.08 -0.85 10.03
CA GLU A 246 -34.02 0.12 10.60
C GLU A 246 -34.29 1.30 9.66
N PRO A 247 -35.52 1.83 9.57
CA PRO A 247 -35.82 2.98 8.70
C PRO A 247 -34.93 4.19 9.04
N ALA A 248 -34.28 4.77 8.03
CA ALA A 248 -33.53 6.02 8.18
C ALA A 248 -34.44 7.23 7.91
N PRO A 249 -34.16 8.39 8.56
CA PRO A 249 -34.81 9.64 8.19
C PRO A 249 -34.62 9.95 6.69
N PRO A 250 -35.59 10.60 6.03
CA PRO A 250 -35.43 11.00 4.64
C PRO A 250 -34.35 12.09 4.52
N GLY A 251 -33.56 12.03 3.44
CA GLY A 251 -32.59 13.07 3.10
C GLY A 251 -31.29 13.06 3.90
N VAL A 252 -31.05 12.06 4.75
CA VAL A 252 -29.74 11.85 5.38
C VAL A 252 -28.96 10.73 4.69
N CYS A 253 -27.64 10.89 4.61
CA CYS A 253 -26.70 9.93 4.06
C CYS A 253 -25.49 9.84 4.99
N GLU A 254 -24.58 8.90 4.76
CA GLU A 254 -23.40 8.77 5.62
C GLU A 254 -22.32 9.79 5.25
N LEU A 255 -21.68 10.35 6.28
CA LEU A 255 -20.50 11.18 6.08
C LEU A 255 -19.31 10.33 5.69
N GLU A 256 -18.43 10.88 4.85
CA GLU A 256 -17.14 10.27 4.55
C GLU A 256 -16.13 10.58 5.66
N ASP A 257 -16.41 10.11 6.87
CA ASP A 257 -15.41 10.09 7.94
C ASP A 257 -14.78 8.70 8.00
N ARG A 258 -13.45 8.65 8.02
CA ARG A 258 -12.68 7.41 8.18
C ARG A 258 -11.94 7.36 9.52
N ASN A 259 -11.95 8.45 10.30
CA ASN A 259 -11.31 8.54 11.60
C ASN A 259 -12.35 8.42 12.70
N TRP A 260 -13.08 7.29 12.70
CA TRP A 260 -14.03 6.99 13.74
C TRP A 260 -13.31 6.73 15.06
N SER A 261 -13.73 7.46 16.09
CA SER A 261 -13.34 7.18 17.47
C SER A 261 -14.49 7.59 18.39
N LEU A 262 -14.55 6.99 19.59
CA LEU A 262 -15.51 7.39 20.62
C LEU A 262 -15.43 8.89 20.94
N ASN A 263 -14.24 9.48 20.82
CA ASN A 263 -14.03 10.91 21.10
C ASN A 263 -14.73 11.81 20.09
N ASN A 264 -14.92 11.35 18.86
CA ASN A 264 -15.53 12.13 17.77
C ASN A 264 -17.05 11.98 17.69
N ILE A 265 -17.65 11.13 18.53
CA ILE A 265 -19.11 10.96 18.61
C ILE A 265 -19.68 12.10 19.47
N GLU A 266 -20.66 12.82 18.94
CA GLU A 266 -21.31 13.97 19.57
C GLU A 266 -22.77 13.70 19.92
N VAL A 267 -23.29 14.43 20.89
CA VAL A 267 -24.74 14.41 21.21
C VAL A 267 -25.50 15.00 20.03
N GLY A 268 -26.53 14.29 19.57
CA GLY A 268 -27.29 14.59 18.36
C GLY A 268 -26.88 13.74 17.14
N ASP A 269 -25.77 13.01 17.23
CA ASP A 269 -25.35 12.12 16.16
C ASP A 269 -26.32 10.96 15.95
N LEU A 270 -26.60 10.66 14.68
CA LEU A 270 -27.31 9.45 14.29
C LEU A 270 -26.31 8.43 13.73
N LEU A 271 -25.87 7.51 14.57
CA LEU A 271 -24.86 6.51 14.25
C LEU A 271 -25.46 5.34 13.49
N VAL A 272 -24.68 4.78 12.57
CA VAL A 272 -25.01 3.56 11.84
C VAL A 272 -24.15 2.43 12.36
N LEU A 273 -24.78 1.45 13.00
CA LEU A 273 -24.13 0.25 13.49
C LEU A 273 -24.45 -0.91 12.56
N ARG A 274 -23.44 -1.67 12.14
CA ARG A 274 -23.64 -2.81 11.24
C ARG A 274 -22.89 -4.04 11.68
N ARG A 275 -23.46 -5.19 11.32
CA ARG A 275 -22.76 -6.45 11.24
C ARG A 275 -22.95 -7.01 9.84
N GLY A 276 -21.89 -7.55 9.27
CA GLY A 276 -21.96 -8.19 7.98
C GLY A 276 -20.90 -9.25 7.79
N VAL A 277 -20.82 -9.72 6.56
CA VAL A 277 -20.01 -10.87 6.15
C VAL A 277 -19.08 -10.45 5.02
N ALA A 278 -18.16 -11.31 4.60
CA ALA A 278 -17.41 -11.05 3.38
C ALA A 278 -18.30 -11.28 2.15
N TYR A 279 -18.00 -10.61 1.04
CA TYR A 279 -18.72 -10.81 -0.22
C TYR A 279 -18.57 -12.24 -0.75
N ALA A 280 -17.39 -12.84 -0.57
CA ALA A 280 -17.12 -14.23 -0.91
C ALA A 280 -18.01 -15.22 -0.14
N GLU A 281 -18.53 -14.84 1.04
CA GLU A 281 -19.45 -15.67 1.82
C GLU A 281 -20.88 -15.68 1.27
N LEU A 282 -21.20 -14.82 0.30
CA LEU A 282 -22.50 -14.81 -0.38
C LEU A 282 -22.64 -15.94 -1.41
N PHE A 283 -21.54 -16.60 -1.76
CA PHE A 283 -21.52 -17.64 -2.78
C PHE A 283 -21.28 -19.01 -2.18
N GLU A 284 -21.44 -20.03 -3.03
CA GLU A 284 -21.08 -21.41 -2.71
C GLU A 284 -19.68 -21.46 -2.10
N PRO A 285 -19.52 -22.12 -0.93
CA PRO A 285 -18.21 -22.29 -0.32
C PRO A 285 -17.23 -22.88 -1.32
N GLY A 286 -16.02 -22.34 -1.35
CA GLY A 286 -14.95 -22.89 -2.16
C GLY A 286 -13.61 -22.33 -1.72
N THR A 287 -12.62 -23.21 -1.76
CA THR A 287 -11.26 -22.90 -1.35
C THR A 287 -10.63 -21.96 -2.38
N VAL A 288 -9.88 -20.99 -1.89
CA VAL A 288 -9.08 -20.09 -2.72
C VAL A 288 -8.05 -20.87 -3.56
N ASP A 289 -7.88 -20.46 -4.81
CA ASP A 289 -6.85 -20.98 -5.72
C ASP A 289 -5.76 -19.94 -5.98
N ASP A 290 -6.11 -18.64 -6.02
CA ASP A 290 -5.18 -17.54 -6.25
C ASP A 290 -5.34 -16.44 -5.20
N PHE A 291 -4.25 -15.79 -4.81
CA PHE A 291 -4.27 -14.56 -4.01
C PHE A 291 -4.07 -13.34 -4.93
N VAL A 292 -4.83 -12.27 -4.70
CA VAL A 292 -4.73 -11.02 -5.48
C VAL A 292 -4.49 -9.84 -4.55
N SER A 293 -3.30 -9.27 -4.65
CA SER A 293 -2.95 -7.94 -4.12
C SER A 293 -3.28 -6.86 -5.15
N HIS A 294 -3.94 -5.80 -4.72
CA HIS A 294 -4.30 -4.68 -5.61
C HIS A 294 -4.46 -3.36 -4.89
N TRP A 295 -4.35 -2.28 -5.65
CA TRP A 295 -4.67 -0.94 -5.17
C TRP A 295 -6.15 -0.64 -5.38
N TRP A 296 -6.86 -0.31 -4.31
CA TRP A 296 -8.30 -0.03 -4.38
C TRP A 296 -8.68 1.20 -5.21
N GLY A 297 -7.74 2.09 -5.52
CA GLY A 297 -7.99 3.24 -6.38
C GLY A 297 -7.83 2.93 -7.88
N GLU A 298 -7.40 1.72 -8.24
CA GLU A 298 -7.30 1.28 -9.62
C GLU A 298 -8.68 1.32 -10.29
N GLU A 299 -8.70 1.69 -11.58
CA GLU A 299 -9.92 1.62 -12.36
C GLU A 299 -10.45 0.19 -12.40
N SER A 300 -11.72 0.04 -12.06
CA SER A 300 -12.40 -1.25 -11.96
C SER A 300 -12.32 -2.06 -13.26
N GLY A 301 -12.37 -1.38 -14.41
CA GLY A 301 -12.24 -1.99 -15.73
C GLY A 301 -10.85 -2.58 -15.97
N ASP A 302 -9.81 -1.84 -15.61
CA ASP A 302 -8.41 -2.28 -15.71
C ASP A 302 -8.13 -3.44 -14.74
N PHE A 303 -8.59 -3.32 -13.50
CA PHE A 303 -8.47 -4.39 -12.51
C PHE A 303 -9.14 -5.68 -13.01
N LEU A 304 -10.38 -5.60 -13.50
CA LEU A 304 -11.08 -6.76 -14.05
C LEU A 304 -10.33 -7.33 -15.26
N SER A 305 -9.91 -6.48 -16.20
CA SER A 305 -9.17 -6.90 -17.40
C SER A 305 -7.85 -7.60 -17.04
N THR A 306 -7.16 -7.13 -16.00
CA THR A 306 -5.96 -7.76 -15.44
C THR A 306 -6.27 -9.15 -14.88
N LEU A 307 -7.36 -9.32 -14.13
CA LEU A 307 -7.78 -10.63 -13.62
C LEU A 307 -8.13 -11.61 -14.75
N GLN A 308 -8.85 -11.14 -15.77
CA GLN A 308 -9.20 -11.93 -16.95
C GLN A 308 -7.94 -12.33 -17.72
N ARG A 309 -6.97 -11.41 -17.84
CA ARG A 309 -5.69 -11.70 -18.48
C ARG A 309 -4.90 -12.76 -17.72
N HIS A 310 -4.77 -12.61 -16.40
CA HIS A 310 -4.14 -13.62 -15.55
C HIS A 310 -4.80 -14.98 -15.71
N GLU A 311 -6.14 -15.07 -15.70
CA GLU A 311 -6.82 -16.36 -15.84
C GLU A 311 -6.59 -17.00 -17.22
N ARG A 312 -6.56 -16.22 -18.30
CA ARG A 312 -6.19 -16.74 -19.63
C ARG A 312 -4.76 -17.30 -19.66
N ASP A 313 -3.81 -16.56 -19.09
CA ASP A 313 -2.40 -17.00 -19.04
C ASP A 313 -2.27 -18.27 -18.19
N ALA A 314 -2.92 -18.33 -17.02
CA ALA A 314 -2.93 -19.50 -16.15
C ALA A 314 -3.56 -20.75 -16.80
N ILE A 315 -4.63 -20.59 -17.59
CA ILE A 315 -5.22 -21.70 -18.37
C ILE A 315 -4.26 -22.18 -19.44
N GLY A 316 -3.56 -21.27 -20.14
CA GLY A 316 -2.57 -21.64 -21.14
C GLY A 316 -1.39 -22.43 -20.54
N GLU A 317 -0.97 -22.08 -19.32
CA GLU A 317 0.19 -22.69 -18.65
C GLU A 317 -0.16 -23.98 -17.88
N LYS A 318 -1.30 -24.00 -17.16
CA LYS A 318 -1.68 -25.08 -16.24
C LYS A 318 -2.84 -25.95 -16.75
N GLY A 319 -3.45 -25.58 -17.88
CA GLY A 319 -4.71 -26.15 -18.34
C GLY A 319 -5.91 -25.72 -17.48
N GLY A 320 -7.10 -26.24 -17.82
CA GLY A 320 -8.33 -25.99 -17.07
C GLY A 320 -9.37 -25.17 -17.84
N ALA A 321 -10.44 -24.77 -17.14
CA ALA A 321 -11.54 -24.01 -17.72
C ALA A 321 -11.65 -22.63 -17.07
N TYR A 322 -11.94 -21.62 -17.88
CA TYR A 322 -12.15 -20.24 -17.47
C TYR A 322 -13.32 -20.09 -16.48
N GLY A 323 -13.15 -19.20 -15.51
CA GLY A 323 -14.11 -18.87 -14.48
C GLY A 323 -14.18 -19.86 -13.32
N ARG A 324 -13.35 -20.91 -13.31
CA ARG A 324 -13.36 -21.92 -12.23
C ARG A 324 -12.45 -21.58 -11.07
N ARG A 325 -11.36 -20.84 -11.31
CA ARG A 325 -10.40 -20.48 -10.27
C ARG A 325 -11.01 -19.46 -9.32
N ARG A 326 -10.91 -19.71 -8.03
CA ARG A 326 -11.39 -18.81 -6.98
C ARG A 326 -10.27 -17.91 -6.51
N LYS A 327 -10.52 -16.60 -6.52
CA LYS A 327 -9.52 -15.59 -6.20
C LYS A 327 -9.84 -14.98 -4.84
N TYR A 328 -8.85 -14.97 -3.95
CA TYR A 328 -8.92 -14.15 -2.75
C TYR A 328 -8.52 -12.73 -3.14
N ILE A 329 -9.51 -11.85 -3.09
CA ILE A 329 -9.33 -10.42 -3.39
C ILE A 329 -9.79 -9.72 -2.11
N CYS A 330 -8.92 -8.93 -1.49
CA CYS A 330 -9.16 -8.38 -0.16
C CYS A 330 -10.52 -7.68 -0.02
N THR A 331 -10.96 -6.93 -1.04
CA THR A 331 -12.26 -6.26 -1.07
C THR A 331 -13.45 -7.22 -0.98
N PHE A 332 -13.35 -8.42 -1.56
CA PHE A 332 -14.41 -9.40 -1.58
C PHE A 332 -14.29 -10.46 -0.48
N SER A 333 -13.07 -10.84 -0.11
CA SER A 333 -12.81 -11.93 0.82
C SER A 333 -12.72 -11.48 2.28
N ASN A 334 -12.42 -10.21 2.56
CA ASN A 334 -12.48 -9.68 3.92
C ASN A 334 -13.89 -9.22 4.28
N ARG A 335 -14.23 -9.35 5.56
CA ARG A 335 -15.43 -8.73 6.13
C ARG A 335 -15.22 -7.22 6.16
N GLN A 336 -15.70 -6.51 5.13
CA GLN A 336 -15.55 -5.06 5.02
C GLN A 336 -16.27 -4.27 6.13
N HIS A 337 -17.10 -4.96 6.91
CA HIS A 337 -17.74 -4.42 8.11
C HIS A 337 -16.76 -4.33 9.29
N ARG A 338 -15.78 -5.23 9.34
CA ARG A 338 -14.77 -5.30 10.38
C ARG A 338 -13.61 -6.09 9.81
N VAL A 339 -12.58 -5.38 9.37
CA VAL A 339 -11.43 -6.01 8.72
C VAL A 339 -10.56 -6.63 9.80
N GLU A 340 -10.87 -7.89 10.13
CA GLU A 340 -10.12 -8.70 11.08
C GLU A 340 -8.83 -9.18 10.41
N LEU A 341 -7.77 -8.38 10.54
CA LEU A 341 -6.46 -8.77 10.01
C LEU A 341 -5.79 -9.80 10.92
N GLY A 342 -5.99 -9.73 12.23
CA GLY A 342 -5.40 -10.59 13.26
C GLY A 342 -4.70 -9.74 14.35
N SER A 343 -3.85 -10.35 15.18
CA SER A 343 -3.09 -9.61 16.19
C SER A 343 -1.78 -9.09 15.63
N TRP A 344 -1.49 -7.81 15.84
CA TRP A 344 -0.24 -7.19 15.41
C TRP A 344 1.00 -7.78 16.09
N ASP A 345 0.85 -8.25 17.34
CA ASP A 345 1.91 -8.94 18.07
C ASP A 345 2.22 -10.34 17.49
N ASN A 346 1.34 -10.83 16.61
CA ASN A 346 1.49 -12.11 15.91
C ASN A 346 1.06 -11.94 14.45
N TRP A 347 1.76 -11.10 13.70
CA TRP A 347 1.41 -10.80 12.32
C TRP A 347 1.35 -12.06 11.42
N GLN A 348 2.08 -13.11 11.78
CA GLN A 348 2.03 -14.42 11.12
C GLN A 348 0.64 -15.05 11.20
N SER A 349 -0.15 -14.73 12.22
CA SER A 349 -1.55 -15.15 12.36
C SER A 349 -2.52 -14.38 11.47
N PHE A 350 -2.04 -13.43 10.66
CA PHE A 350 -2.95 -12.70 9.81
C PHE A 350 -3.70 -13.61 8.84
N VAL A 351 -4.98 -13.30 8.62
CA VAL A 351 -5.83 -14.08 7.71
C VAL A 351 -5.18 -14.21 6.33
N PHE A 352 -4.59 -13.13 5.82
CA PHE A 352 -3.94 -13.18 4.51
C PHE A 352 -2.71 -14.12 4.51
N ASN A 353 -1.98 -14.26 5.62
CA ASN A 353 -0.86 -15.21 5.72
C ASN A 353 -1.34 -16.65 5.61
N ALA A 354 -2.42 -17.00 6.31
CA ALA A 354 -3.04 -18.31 6.18
C ALA A 354 -3.47 -18.59 4.73
N VAL A 355 -4.02 -17.59 4.04
CA VAL A 355 -4.39 -17.68 2.63
C VAL A 355 -3.17 -17.85 1.72
N LEU A 356 -2.10 -17.08 1.92
CA LEU A 356 -0.87 -17.20 1.13
C LEU A 356 -0.24 -18.59 1.25
N LEU A 357 -0.15 -19.12 2.46
CA LEU A 357 0.34 -20.49 2.71
C LEU A 357 -0.58 -21.54 2.09
N HIS A 358 -1.90 -21.35 2.12
CA HIS A 358 -2.85 -22.22 1.43
C HIS A 358 -2.64 -22.20 -0.10
N VAL A 359 -2.54 -21.02 -0.69
CA VAL A 359 -2.28 -20.82 -2.13
C VAL A 359 -0.96 -21.50 -2.52
N LYS A 360 0.11 -21.31 -1.72
CA LYS A 360 1.39 -22.00 -1.91
C LYS A 360 1.22 -23.52 -1.95
N ARG A 361 0.56 -24.11 -0.93
CA ARG A 361 0.33 -25.56 -0.83
C ARG A 361 -0.46 -26.13 -2.01
N LYS A 362 -1.40 -25.36 -2.55
CA LYS A 362 -2.21 -25.75 -3.70
C LYS A 362 -1.49 -25.60 -5.06
N GLY A 363 -0.33 -24.96 -5.12
CA GLY A 363 0.29 -24.55 -6.39
C GLY A 363 -0.49 -23.42 -7.10
N GLY A 364 -1.19 -22.63 -6.31
CA GLY A 364 -1.89 -21.42 -6.74
C GLY A 364 -0.95 -20.27 -7.08
N ASP A 365 -1.50 -19.20 -7.65
CA ASP A 365 -0.71 -18.01 -8.00
C ASP A 365 -0.97 -16.88 -7.01
N VAL A 366 0.09 -16.14 -6.66
CA VAL A 366 -0.04 -14.83 -6.01
C VAL A 366 0.14 -13.76 -7.08
N VAL A 367 -0.84 -12.88 -7.21
CA VAL A 367 -0.90 -11.85 -8.25
C VAL A 367 -0.89 -10.48 -7.59
N VAL A 368 0.05 -9.63 -7.96
CA VAL A 368 0.01 -8.20 -7.65
C VAL A 368 -0.39 -7.47 -8.92
N THR A 369 -1.56 -6.85 -8.90
CA THR A 369 -2.11 -6.14 -10.06
C THR A 369 -1.49 -4.75 -10.18
N LEU A 370 -1.08 -4.41 -11.41
CA LEU A 370 -0.47 -3.17 -11.83
C LEU A 370 -1.44 -2.46 -12.77
N GLY A 371 -2.24 -1.53 -12.24
CA GLY A 371 -2.94 -0.56 -13.07
C GLY A 371 -1.97 0.34 -13.85
N HIS A 372 -2.49 1.21 -14.72
CA HIS A 372 -1.70 2.03 -15.67
C HIS A 372 -0.47 2.74 -15.04
N ASP A 373 -0.60 3.26 -13.82
CA ASP A 373 0.47 4.00 -13.12
C ASP A 373 1.25 3.16 -12.09
N ALA A 374 0.99 1.86 -12.01
CA ALA A 374 1.56 0.92 -11.04
C ALA A 374 1.46 1.40 -9.58
N MET A 375 0.36 2.09 -9.25
CA MET A 375 0.15 2.73 -7.95
C MET A 375 0.22 1.76 -6.77
N CYS A 376 -0.02 0.46 -6.98
CA CYS A 376 0.21 -0.57 -5.94
C CYS A 376 1.65 -0.54 -5.39
N LEU A 377 2.65 -0.19 -6.20
CA LEU A 377 4.06 -0.04 -5.79
C LEU A 377 4.30 1.21 -4.92
N GLU A 378 3.29 2.06 -4.78
CA GLU A 378 3.27 3.21 -3.87
C GLU A 378 2.35 2.97 -2.66
N ARG A 379 1.79 1.76 -2.49
CA ARG A 379 0.88 1.41 -1.39
C ARG A 379 1.55 0.47 -0.41
N ILE A 380 1.61 0.86 0.86
CA ILE A 380 2.36 0.11 1.86
C ILE A 380 1.85 -1.33 2.04
N TRP A 381 0.53 -1.55 2.00
CA TRP A 381 -0.08 -2.87 2.06
C TRP A 381 0.36 -3.79 0.90
N CYS A 382 0.31 -3.30 -0.34
CA CYS A 382 0.70 -4.10 -1.50
C CYS A 382 2.19 -4.45 -1.49
N ILE A 383 3.06 -3.51 -1.08
CA ILE A 383 4.50 -3.75 -0.93
C ILE A 383 4.76 -4.78 0.18
N PHE A 384 4.05 -4.67 1.30
CA PHE A 384 4.13 -5.60 2.42
C PHE A 384 3.70 -7.01 2.03
N GLU A 385 2.56 -7.17 1.35
CA GLU A 385 2.09 -8.46 0.85
C GLU A 385 3.11 -9.11 -0.10
N ALA A 386 3.70 -8.35 -1.02
CA ALA A 386 4.74 -8.83 -1.93
C ALA A 386 6.02 -9.27 -1.19
N TRP A 387 6.42 -8.53 -0.16
CA TRP A 387 7.55 -8.89 0.70
C TRP A 387 7.29 -10.17 1.49
N VAL A 388 6.12 -10.28 2.12
CA VAL A 388 5.73 -11.45 2.90
C VAL A 388 5.70 -12.71 2.03
N CYS A 389 5.22 -12.60 0.78
CA CYS A 389 5.30 -13.72 -0.17
C CYS A 389 6.74 -14.17 -0.36
N SER A 390 7.64 -13.23 -0.63
CA SER A 390 9.05 -13.56 -0.83
C SER A 390 9.76 -14.09 0.42
N SER A 391 9.44 -13.58 1.61
CA SER A 391 10.03 -14.06 2.87
C SER A 391 9.58 -15.49 3.20
N GLN A 392 8.43 -15.91 2.67
CA GLN A 392 7.89 -17.26 2.81
C GLN A 392 8.18 -18.16 1.60
N ASP A 393 9.07 -17.74 0.70
CA ASP A 393 9.40 -18.46 -0.53
C ASP A 393 8.14 -18.79 -1.37
N ILE A 394 7.26 -17.79 -1.50
CA ILE A 394 6.07 -17.82 -2.34
C ILE A 394 6.34 -16.93 -3.55
N THR A 395 6.32 -17.54 -4.72
CA THR A 395 6.40 -16.81 -5.99
C THR A 395 5.14 -15.97 -6.19
N TYR A 396 5.33 -14.68 -6.46
CA TYR A 396 4.26 -13.79 -6.88
C TYR A 396 4.58 -13.21 -8.26
N TYR A 397 3.54 -12.77 -8.96
CA TYR A 397 3.63 -12.20 -10.29
C TYR A 397 3.07 -10.78 -10.31
N LEU A 398 3.83 -9.86 -10.90
CA LEU A 398 3.33 -8.53 -11.23
C LEU A 398 2.57 -8.62 -12.56
N TYR A 399 1.30 -8.24 -12.58
CA TYR A 399 0.40 -8.36 -13.74
C TYR A 399 -0.25 -7.04 -14.10
N SER A 400 -0.31 -6.70 -15.38
CA SER A 400 -1.18 -5.64 -15.90
C SER A 400 -2.23 -6.21 -16.86
N ILE A 401 -3.03 -5.34 -17.46
CA ILE A 401 -3.97 -5.70 -18.54
C ILE A 401 -3.29 -6.42 -19.72
N HIS A 402 -1.97 -6.22 -19.88
CA HIS A 402 -1.19 -6.80 -20.97
C HIS A 402 -0.55 -8.16 -20.63
N GLY A 403 -0.57 -8.59 -19.36
CA GLY A 403 -0.02 -9.87 -18.90
C GLY A 403 1.02 -9.71 -17.80
N LYS A 404 1.84 -10.75 -17.61
CA LYS A 404 2.98 -10.73 -16.68
C LYS A 404 3.96 -9.62 -17.07
N LEU A 405 4.32 -8.75 -16.13
CA LEU A 405 5.21 -7.60 -16.38
C LEU A 405 6.52 -8.01 -17.06
N ARG A 406 7.13 -9.12 -16.62
CA ARG A 406 8.37 -9.64 -17.21
C ARG A 406 8.22 -10.03 -18.69
N ALA A 407 7.14 -10.73 -19.04
CA ALA A 407 6.87 -11.08 -20.43
C ALA A 407 6.59 -9.84 -21.29
N CYS A 408 5.92 -8.82 -20.73
CA CYS A 408 5.69 -7.55 -21.42
C CYS A 408 6.98 -6.74 -21.62
N LEU A 409 7.92 -6.78 -20.66
CA LEU A 409 9.25 -6.19 -20.79
C LEU A 409 10.07 -6.88 -21.89
N ASP A 410 10.07 -8.21 -21.91
CA ASP A 410 10.75 -9.01 -22.94
C ASP A 410 10.18 -8.72 -24.34
N ALA A 411 8.88 -8.41 -24.43
CA ALA A 411 8.21 -7.99 -25.65
C ALA A 411 8.39 -6.49 -25.99
N GLY A 412 9.13 -5.71 -25.18
CA GLY A 412 9.39 -4.30 -25.44
C GLY A 412 8.17 -3.38 -25.30
N GLN A 413 7.16 -3.76 -24.50
CA GLN A 413 5.96 -2.94 -24.32
C GLN A 413 6.29 -1.67 -23.51
N GLN A 414 5.93 -0.50 -24.04
CA GLN A 414 6.25 0.79 -23.42
C GLN A 414 5.66 0.95 -22.02
N GLU A 415 4.45 0.46 -21.79
CA GLU A 415 3.82 0.51 -20.47
C GLU A 415 4.59 -0.32 -19.44
N ALA A 416 5.04 -1.52 -19.83
CA ALA A 416 5.87 -2.35 -18.97
C ALA A 416 7.19 -1.67 -18.59
N VAL A 417 7.81 -0.94 -19.53
CA VAL A 417 8.99 -0.12 -19.24
C VAL A 417 8.67 0.96 -18.20
N ARG A 418 7.54 1.67 -18.32
CA ARG A 418 7.12 2.65 -17.31
C ARG A 418 6.89 2.02 -15.93
N MET A 419 6.26 0.84 -15.88
CA MET A 419 6.06 0.09 -14.64
C MET A 419 7.39 -0.37 -14.01
N ARG A 420 8.37 -0.77 -14.83
CA ARG A 420 9.75 -1.06 -14.38
C ARG A 420 10.41 0.17 -13.77
N GLU A 421 10.26 1.35 -14.37
CA GLU A 421 10.78 2.61 -13.82
C GLU A 421 10.12 2.95 -12.47
N LYS A 422 8.82 2.72 -12.32
CA LYS A 422 8.13 2.85 -11.03
C LYS A 422 8.68 1.89 -9.98
N LEU A 423 8.98 0.65 -10.36
CA LEU A 423 9.58 -0.33 -9.46
C LEU A 423 11.00 0.06 -9.04
N LEU A 424 11.81 0.64 -9.95
CA LEU A 424 13.11 1.23 -9.60
C LEU A 424 12.98 2.34 -8.56
N GLN A 425 11.95 3.18 -8.70
CA GLN A 425 11.65 4.29 -7.82
C GLN A 425 10.96 3.89 -6.49
N LEU A 426 10.60 2.61 -6.32
CA LEU A 426 9.93 2.12 -5.12
C LEU A 426 10.65 2.60 -3.85
N ASP A 427 9.88 3.25 -2.98
CA ASP A 427 10.33 3.78 -1.70
C ASP A 427 9.29 3.50 -0.63
N LEU A 428 9.57 2.51 0.22
CA LEU A 428 8.63 2.07 1.25
C LEU A 428 8.35 3.19 2.27
N ARG A 429 9.31 4.09 2.50
CA ARG A 429 9.12 5.24 3.39
C ARG A 429 8.12 6.24 2.83
N ALA A 430 8.02 6.35 1.50
CA ALA A 430 7.04 7.21 0.83
C ALA A 430 5.69 6.49 0.61
N ALA A 431 5.63 5.17 0.83
CA ALA A 431 4.45 4.37 0.52
C ALA A 431 3.21 4.82 1.29
N GLN A 432 2.15 5.07 0.56
CA GLN A 432 0.91 5.64 1.05
C GLN A 432 0.05 4.58 1.74
N CYS A 433 -0.77 5.01 2.70
CA CYS A 433 -1.80 4.20 3.30
C CYS A 433 -3.10 5.00 3.46
N SER A 434 -4.23 4.31 3.43
CA SER A 434 -5.54 4.94 3.67
C SER A 434 -5.82 5.07 5.17
N VAL A 435 -5.20 4.22 5.99
CA VAL A 435 -5.27 4.25 7.45
C VAL A 435 -3.86 4.47 7.97
N GLN A 436 -3.65 5.56 8.71
CA GLN A 436 -2.31 5.90 9.17
C GLN A 436 -1.77 4.88 10.19
N MET A 437 -2.66 4.29 10.99
CA MET A 437 -2.28 3.25 11.96
C MET A 437 -1.68 2.02 11.25
N ASP A 438 -2.30 1.57 10.17
CA ASP A 438 -1.75 0.51 9.30
C ASP A 438 -0.33 0.81 8.84
N ARG A 439 -0.09 2.06 8.40
CA ARG A 439 1.25 2.46 7.99
C ARG A 439 2.24 2.38 9.14
N VAL A 440 1.90 2.94 10.30
CA VAL A 440 2.78 2.94 11.47
C VAL A 440 3.17 1.52 11.86
N MET A 441 2.20 0.60 11.89
CA MET A 441 2.47 -0.75 12.32
C MET A 441 3.17 -1.60 11.25
N ILE A 442 2.85 -1.48 9.95
CA ILE A 442 3.63 -2.16 8.91
C ILE A 442 5.08 -1.67 8.94
N MET A 443 5.29 -0.35 9.09
CA MET A 443 6.64 0.19 9.20
C MET A 443 7.39 -0.38 10.42
N ARG A 444 6.70 -0.58 11.55
CA ARG A 444 7.28 -1.23 12.73
C ARG A 444 7.67 -2.67 12.44
N LEU A 445 6.77 -3.48 11.85
CA LEU A 445 7.06 -4.87 11.46
C LEU A 445 8.26 -4.96 10.51
N VAL A 446 8.34 -4.03 9.56
CA VAL A 446 9.47 -3.95 8.63
C VAL A 446 10.75 -3.53 9.34
N HIS A 447 10.71 -2.56 10.25
CA HIS A 447 11.86 -2.15 11.04
C HIS A 447 12.38 -3.27 11.95
N ASP A 448 11.48 -4.06 12.51
CA ASP A 448 11.80 -5.18 13.40
C ASP A 448 12.24 -6.43 12.61
N SER A 449 12.06 -6.45 11.28
CA SER A 449 12.50 -7.55 10.41
C SER A 449 14.00 -7.48 10.09
N ASP A 450 14.62 -8.64 9.83
CA ASP A 450 16.01 -8.72 9.43
C ASP A 450 16.29 -7.91 8.15
N GLY A 451 17.16 -6.92 8.26
CA GLY A 451 17.56 -6.05 7.15
C GLY A 451 16.66 -4.81 6.93
N GLY A 452 15.55 -4.67 7.67
CA GLY A 452 14.77 -3.45 7.71
C GLY A 452 14.11 -3.06 6.38
N ILE A 453 13.90 -1.75 6.18
CA ILE A 453 13.24 -1.19 5.00
C ILE A 453 13.97 -1.54 3.71
N GLU A 454 15.30 -1.41 3.68
CA GLU A 454 16.11 -1.66 2.49
C GLU A 454 16.00 -3.10 2.01
N HIS A 455 15.90 -4.06 2.94
CA HIS A 455 15.70 -5.47 2.61
C HIS A 455 14.32 -5.71 1.98
N VAL A 456 13.26 -5.12 2.53
CA VAL A 456 11.91 -5.20 1.93
C VAL A 456 11.91 -4.69 0.49
N GLU A 457 12.50 -3.53 0.26
CA GLU A 457 12.58 -2.97 -1.08
C GLU A 457 13.40 -3.83 -2.04
N TYR A 458 14.56 -4.34 -1.59
CA TYR A 458 15.38 -5.27 -2.36
C TYR A 458 14.57 -6.50 -2.79
N VAL A 459 13.86 -7.10 -1.85
CA VAL A 459 13.04 -8.29 -2.05
C VAL A 459 11.88 -8.06 -3.02
N VAL A 460 11.24 -6.89 -2.98
CA VAL A 460 10.18 -6.57 -3.93
C VAL A 460 10.76 -6.29 -5.32
N LYS A 461 11.85 -5.52 -5.38
CA LYS A 461 12.53 -5.14 -6.64
C LYS A 461 13.10 -6.33 -7.41
N ARG A 462 13.65 -7.35 -6.73
CA ARG A 462 14.24 -8.54 -7.38
C ARG A 462 13.26 -9.41 -8.16
N SER A 463 11.95 -9.20 -8.01
CA SER A 463 10.93 -9.95 -8.77
C SER A 463 11.01 -9.67 -10.27
N VAL A 464 11.49 -8.48 -10.66
CA VAL A 464 11.57 -8.04 -12.06
C VAL A 464 12.94 -7.49 -12.41
N LEU A 465 13.58 -6.78 -11.48
CA LEU A 465 14.84 -6.09 -11.73
C LEU A 465 16.04 -7.02 -11.61
N THR A 466 17.05 -6.74 -12.41
CA THR A 466 18.39 -7.33 -12.30
C THR A 466 19.11 -6.84 -11.04
N THR A 467 20.06 -7.62 -10.52
CA THR A 467 20.86 -7.22 -9.36
C THR A 467 21.51 -5.84 -9.54
N ARG A 468 21.94 -5.51 -10.75
CA ARG A 468 22.55 -4.21 -11.08
C ARG A 468 21.59 -3.04 -10.93
N GLU A 469 20.39 -3.19 -11.50
CA GLU A 469 19.32 -2.20 -11.38
C GLU A 469 18.92 -1.97 -9.93
N ILE A 470 18.78 -3.06 -9.17
CA ILE A 470 18.43 -3.00 -7.76
C ILE A 470 19.50 -2.23 -6.98
N ALA A 471 20.77 -2.62 -7.11
CA ALA A 471 21.85 -1.97 -6.40
C ALA A 471 21.95 -0.47 -6.73
N THR A 472 21.84 -0.11 -8.01
CA THR A 472 21.80 1.30 -8.44
C THR A 472 20.62 2.04 -7.80
N SER A 473 19.44 1.43 -7.78
CA SER A 473 18.24 2.05 -7.18
C SER A 473 18.28 2.18 -5.65
N LEU A 474 19.07 1.31 -4.99
CA LEU A 474 19.24 1.27 -3.53
C LEU A 474 20.41 2.13 -3.05
N GLN A 475 21.34 2.51 -3.93
CA GLN A 475 22.37 3.53 -3.70
C GLN A 475 21.70 4.90 -3.53
N ARG A 476 21.04 5.08 -2.39
CA ARG A 476 20.38 6.32 -2.00
C ARG A 476 21.43 7.23 -1.39
N VAL A 477 21.99 8.13 -2.20
CA VAL A 477 22.72 9.28 -1.67
C VAL A 477 21.69 10.37 -1.40
N ASN A 478 21.66 10.89 -0.18
CA ASN A 478 20.94 12.13 0.10
C ASN A 478 21.92 13.28 -0.09
N ASP A 479 21.47 14.34 -0.75
CA ASP A 479 22.15 15.61 -0.79
C ASP A 479 22.43 16.05 0.66
N PRO A 480 23.71 16.20 1.06
CA PRO A 480 24.07 16.48 2.44
C PRO A 480 23.63 17.87 2.90
N LEU A 481 23.31 18.78 1.97
CA LEU A 481 22.91 20.15 2.27
C LEU A 481 21.39 20.31 2.29
N THR A 482 20.68 19.70 1.34
CA THR A 482 19.23 19.85 1.21
C THR A 482 18.44 18.71 1.85
N GLY A 483 19.11 17.61 2.19
CA GLY A 483 18.47 16.35 2.58
C GLY A 483 17.64 15.71 1.47
N ARG A 484 17.62 16.32 0.26
CA ARG A 484 16.88 15.78 -0.88
C ARG A 484 17.62 14.57 -1.43
N ARG A 485 16.86 13.57 -1.85
CA ARG A 485 17.41 12.37 -2.46
C ARG A 485 18.11 12.72 -3.78
N LEU A 486 19.40 12.43 -3.89
CA LEU A 486 20.12 12.49 -5.16
C LEU A 486 19.77 11.22 -5.94
N GLN A 487 19.16 11.39 -7.11
CA GLN A 487 19.04 10.29 -8.06
C GLN A 487 20.40 10.11 -8.72
N VAL A 488 21.17 9.12 -8.27
CA VAL A 488 22.34 8.65 -9.00
C VAL A 488 21.81 7.91 -10.23
N THR A 489 21.51 8.64 -11.31
CA THR A 489 21.19 7.99 -12.59
C THR A 489 22.47 7.37 -13.15
N SER A 490 22.34 6.35 -13.99
CA SER A 490 23.50 5.79 -14.71
C SER A 490 24.26 6.82 -15.55
N GLU A 491 23.63 7.96 -15.85
CA GLU A 491 24.25 9.11 -16.54
C GLU A 491 25.01 10.04 -15.59
N HIS A 492 24.66 10.12 -14.29
CA HIS A 492 25.39 10.87 -13.26
C HIS A 492 26.61 10.13 -12.72
N VAL A 493 26.75 8.83 -12.99
CA VAL A 493 28.01 8.09 -12.79
C VAL A 493 28.98 8.41 -13.94
N GLN A 494 29.08 9.69 -14.31
CA GLN A 494 30.19 10.25 -15.09
C GLN A 494 30.98 11.19 -14.18
N GLU A 495 32.15 10.71 -13.78
CA GLU A 495 33.33 11.40 -13.21
C GLU A 495 33.21 12.33 -11.99
N THR A 496 32.04 12.80 -11.53
CA THR A 496 32.00 13.95 -10.59
C THR A 496 31.35 13.74 -9.22
N ASP A 497 30.52 12.71 -9.00
CA ASP A 497 29.75 12.60 -7.74
C ASP A 497 30.13 11.41 -6.82
N LEU A 498 31.17 10.65 -7.14
CA LEU A 498 31.79 9.70 -6.22
C LEU A 498 33.21 10.19 -5.94
N LEU A 499 33.53 10.51 -4.69
CA LEU A 499 34.90 10.84 -4.28
C LEU A 499 35.74 9.55 -4.26
N PRO A 500 36.66 9.31 -5.21
CA PRO A 500 37.65 8.26 -5.05
C PRO A 500 38.58 8.64 -3.89
N ILE A 501 38.34 8.07 -2.71
CA ILE A 501 39.21 8.27 -1.56
C ILE A 501 40.41 7.32 -1.68
N GLN A 502 41.55 7.84 -2.12
CA GLN A 502 42.82 7.13 -2.07
C GLN A 502 43.55 7.43 -0.75
N VAL A 503 43.50 6.50 0.20
CA VAL A 503 44.19 6.64 1.48
C VAL A 503 45.66 6.25 1.31
N SER A 504 46.56 7.24 1.38
CA SER A 504 48.00 7.01 1.30
C SER A 504 48.57 6.56 2.66
N PRO A 505 49.31 5.44 2.74
CA PRO A 505 50.03 5.06 3.93
C PRO A 505 51.39 5.77 3.98
N LYS A 506 51.48 6.77 4.88
CA LYS A 506 52.66 7.39 5.50
C LYS A 506 53.41 8.52 4.78
N ALA A 507 53.84 9.44 5.66
CA ALA A 507 54.79 10.52 5.47
C ALA A 507 56.17 10.00 5.01
N GLY A 508 56.64 10.47 3.85
CA GLY A 508 58.03 10.32 3.41
C GLY A 508 58.23 10.02 1.92
N GLY A 509 58.11 11.06 1.07
CA GLY A 509 58.93 11.24 -0.16
C GLY A 509 58.60 10.49 -1.48
N LEU A 510 58.04 11.24 -2.45
CA LEU A 510 58.10 11.24 -3.96
C LEU A 510 57.90 9.92 -4.77
N GLN A 511 57.19 9.82 -5.92
CA GLN A 511 56.79 10.79 -6.98
C GLN A 511 55.47 10.39 -7.72
N ARG A 512 54.92 11.34 -8.49
CA ARG A 512 53.63 11.37 -9.26
C ARG A 512 53.49 10.36 -10.42
N SER A 513 52.26 9.93 -10.71
CA SER A 513 51.52 10.28 -11.96
C SER A 513 50.22 9.47 -12.12
N MET A 514 49.05 10.11 -11.94
CA MET A 514 47.83 9.81 -12.69
C MET A 514 47.09 11.13 -12.92
N THR A 515 46.76 11.41 -14.17
CA THR A 515 46.12 12.63 -14.65
C THR A 515 44.61 12.56 -14.42
N GLY A 516 44.13 13.24 -13.38
CA GLY A 516 42.72 13.48 -13.06
C GLY A 516 42.61 14.14 -11.69
N PRO A 517 41.60 14.97 -11.40
CA PRO A 517 41.43 15.64 -10.12
C PRO A 517 40.94 14.63 -9.06
N VAL A 518 41.82 13.74 -8.61
CA VAL A 518 41.59 12.95 -7.39
C VAL A 518 41.97 13.85 -6.21
N ALA A 519 40.97 14.34 -5.48
CA ALA A 519 41.24 15.02 -4.21
C ALA A 519 41.91 14.04 -3.25
N GLN A 520 43.21 14.23 -2.99
CA GLN A 520 43.89 13.51 -1.91
C GLN A 520 43.41 14.08 -0.57
N LEU A 521 42.36 13.49 -0.02
CA LEU A 521 41.93 13.77 1.34
C LEU A 521 42.91 13.08 2.30
N SER A 522 43.48 13.84 3.23
CA SER A 522 44.22 13.23 4.32
C SER A 522 43.25 12.43 5.21
N VAL A 523 43.77 11.45 5.96
CA VAL A 523 42.97 10.73 6.98
C VAL A 523 42.29 11.72 7.95
N GLN A 524 42.92 12.86 8.21
CA GLN A 524 42.40 13.92 9.07
C GLN A 524 41.25 14.71 8.44
N ASP A 525 41.22 14.86 7.11
CA ASP A 525 40.12 15.50 6.39
C ASP A 525 38.90 14.57 6.32
N ILE A 526 39.13 13.28 6.04
CA ILE A 526 38.09 12.24 6.13
C ILE A 526 37.52 12.18 7.55
N HIS A 527 38.40 12.24 8.57
CA HIS A 527 37.98 12.27 9.97
C HIS A 527 37.12 13.49 10.29
N ARG A 528 37.45 14.68 9.75
CA ARG A 528 36.69 15.91 9.96
C ARG A 528 35.30 15.84 9.30
N GLU A 529 35.25 15.38 8.05
CA GLU A 529 34.01 15.18 7.28
C GLU A 529 33.10 14.15 7.96
N LEU A 530 33.64 13.00 8.35
CA LEU A 530 32.88 11.93 9.02
C LEU A 530 32.41 12.34 10.42
N LYS A 531 33.21 13.12 11.15
CA LYS A 531 32.82 13.66 12.46
C LYS A 531 31.75 14.73 12.35
N ALA A 532 31.76 15.55 11.29
CA ALA A 532 30.68 16.47 10.99
C ALA A 532 29.38 15.75 10.58
N ALA A 533 29.48 14.60 9.91
CA ALA A 533 28.35 13.74 9.60
C ALA A 533 27.85 12.90 10.78
N ALA A 534 28.66 12.74 11.84
CA ALA A 534 28.38 11.88 12.98
C ALA A 534 27.23 12.33 13.88
N ASP A 535 26.85 13.60 13.80
CA ASP A 535 25.66 14.13 14.48
C ASP A 535 24.35 13.70 13.79
N SER A 536 24.44 12.99 12.66
CA SER A 536 23.30 12.40 11.94
C SER A 536 23.30 10.86 12.08
N HIS A 537 22.14 10.23 11.88
CA HIS A 537 21.91 8.76 11.94
C HIS A 537 22.77 7.88 11.01
N PHE A 538 23.87 8.40 10.46
CA PHE A 538 24.77 7.72 9.53
C PHE A 538 25.40 6.43 10.11
N TRP A 539 25.76 6.43 11.40
CA TRP A 539 26.52 5.34 12.03
C TRP A 539 25.72 4.08 12.41
N SER A 540 24.40 4.07 12.21
CA SER A 540 23.58 2.85 12.45
C SER A 540 23.59 1.86 11.27
N ARG A 541 24.29 2.19 10.18
CA ARG A 541 24.31 1.39 8.94
C ARG A 541 25.61 0.59 8.78
N PRO A 542 25.56 -0.62 8.18
CA PRO A 542 26.77 -1.36 7.80
C PRO A 542 27.60 -0.56 6.80
N VAL A 543 28.92 -0.52 6.99
CA VAL A 543 29.86 0.13 6.06
C VAL A 543 30.71 -0.95 5.40
N LEU A 544 30.66 -1.00 4.06
CA LEU A 544 31.48 -1.89 3.25
C LEU A 544 32.66 -1.11 2.67
N VAL A 545 33.88 -1.51 3.06
CA VAL A 545 35.12 -0.89 2.56
C VAL A 545 35.76 -1.82 1.53
N VAL A 546 35.78 -1.40 0.26
CA VAL A 546 36.31 -2.17 -0.87
C VAL A 546 37.54 -1.47 -1.46
N GLY A 547 38.53 -2.24 -1.90
CA GLY A 547 39.80 -1.71 -2.43
C GLY A 547 40.83 -2.80 -2.72
N PRO A 548 41.84 -2.55 -3.56
CA PRO A 548 42.92 -3.50 -3.88
C PRO A 548 43.94 -3.63 -2.73
N PRO A 549 44.61 -4.78 -2.52
CA PRO A 549 45.65 -4.94 -1.48
C PRO A 549 46.61 -3.73 -1.43
N GLY A 550 46.85 -3.21 -0.21
CA GLY A 550 47.69 -2.02 -0.01
C GLY A 550 46.96 -0.66 -0.10
N SER A 551 45.68 -0.60 -0.49
CA SER A 551 44.93 0.68 -0.63
C SER A 551 44.53 1.38 0.68
N GLY A 552 45.11 1.00 1.82
CA GLY A 552 44.78 1.58 3.12
C GLY A 552 43.42 1.16 3.70
N LYS A 553 42.71 0.18 3.12
CA LYS A 553 41.40 -0.30 3.66
C LYS A 553 41.45 -0.63 5.14
N SER A 554 42.46 -1.39 5.56
CA SER A 554 42.59 -1.80 6.96
C SER A 554 42.74 -0.58 7.86
N THR A 555 43.51 0.42 7.42
CA THR A 555 43.66 1.70 8.13
C THR A 555 42.34 2.46 8.20
N LEU A 556 41.61 2.59 7.08
CA LEU A 556 40.30 3.25 7.06
C LEU A 556 39.27 2.52 7.92
N THR A 557 39.24 1.19 7.88
CA THR A 557 38.39 0.37 8.74
C THR A 557 38.72 0.56 10.21
N THR A 558 40.01 0.55 10.58
CA THR A 558 40.42 0.81 11.97
C THR A 558 39.98 2.20 12.44
N GLU A 559 40.11 3.22 11.58
CA GLU A 559 39.65 4.58 11.90
C GLU A 559 38.13 4.68 12.01
N LEU A 560 37.37 4.01 11.14
CA LEU A 560 35.90 3.96 11.20
C LEU A 560 35.40 3.27 12.48
N VAL A 561 36.08 2.19 12.90
CA VAL A 561 35.81 1.51 14.17
C VAL A 561 36.16 2.40 15.36
N HIS A 562 37.26 3.15 15.30
CA HIS A 562 37.63 4.11 16.34
C HIS A 562 36.63 5.28 16.44
N LEU A 563 36.15 5.78 15.31
CA LEU A 563 35.20 6.89 15.23
C LEU A 563 33.83 6.56 15.81
N GLY A 564 33.38 5.31 15.68
CA GLY A 564 32.15 4.87 16.33
C GLY A 564 32.25 4.79 17.86
N GLY A 565 33.47 4.61 18.40
CA GLY A 565 33.65 4.33 19.82
C GLY A 565 33.31 2.87 20.18
N ALA A 566 33.73 2.44 21.36
CA ALA A 566 33.65 1.05 21.81
C ALA A 566 32.21 0.50 21.91
N ASP A 567 31.22 1.38 22.02
CA ASP A 567 29.79 1.04 22.15
C ASP A 567 29.00 1.17 20.82
N SER A 568 29.64 1.53 19.71
CA SER A 568 28.93 1.65 18.44
C SER A 568 28.62 0.30 17.81
N ALA A 569 27.36 0.11 17.42
CA ALA A 569 26.88 -1.06 16.69
C ALA A 569 27.38 -1.13 15.22
N ILE A 570 28.50 -0.49 14.88
CA ILE A 570 29.02 -0.46 13.51
C ILE A 570 29.58 -1.82 13.15
N LYS A 571 28.87 -2.56 12.30
CA LYS A 571 29.37 -3.78 11.65
C LYS A 571 30.16 -3.37 10.40
N VAL A 572 31.48 -3.23 10.51
CA VAL A 572 32.36 -3.07 9.33
C VAL A 572 32.74 -4.45 8.82
N LYS A 573 32.34 -4.78 7.58
CA LYS A 573 32.83 -6.00 6.89
C LYS A 573 33.91 -5.60 5.89
N LEU A 574 35.09 -6.18 6.05
CA LEU A 574 36.18 -6.10 5.09
C LEU A 574 36.00 -7.21 4.06
N VAL A 575 35.95 -6.85 2.77
CA VAL A 575 36.02 -7.84 1.70
C VAL A 575 37.29 -7.62 0.87
N SER A 576 38.19 -8.59 0.94
CA SER A 576 39.35 -8.66 0.07
C SER A 576 38.94 -9.34 -1.23
N LEU A 577 38.96 -8.61 -2.33
CA LEU A 577 38.76 -9.19 -3.66
C LEU A 577 39.95 -10.08 -4.02
N ALA A 578 39.68 -11.27 -4.56
CA ALA A 578 40.71 -12.18 -5.03
C ALA A 578 41.50 -11.55 -6.20
N LYS A 579 42.81 -11.85 -6.27
CA LYS A 579 43.74 -11.33 -7.29
C LYS A 579 43.24 -11.49 -8.75
N PRO A 580 42.56 -12.58 -9.14
CA PRO A 580 42.00 -12.72 -10.49
C PRO A 580 40.84 -11.76 -10.79
N ILE A 581 40.03 -11.44 -9.78
CA ILE A 581 38.95 -10.44 -9.90
C ILE A 581 39.59 -9.06 -10.07
N LEU A 582 40.63 -8.75 -9.29
CA LEU A 582 41.40 -7.50 -9.44
C LEU A 582 42.15 -7.38 -10.77
N GLN A 583 42.60 -8.50 -11.36
CA GLN A 583 43.21 -8.52 -12.69
C GLN A 583 42.19 -8.24 -13.79
N ARG A 584 41.01 -8.89 -13.75
CA ARG A 584 39.91 -8.59 -14.69
C ARG A 584 39.38 -7.16 -14.52
N LEU A 585 39.42 -6.62 -13.30
CA LEU A 585 38.99 -5.27 -12.95
C LEU A 585 40.04 -4.18 -13.21
N GLY A 586 41.32 -4.54 -13.40
CA GLY A 586 42.41 -3.59 -13.65
C GLY A 586 42.58 -3.20 -15.12
N GLU A 587 41.91 -3.92 -16.02
CA GLU A 587 41.87 -3.63 -17.46
C GLU A 587 40.75 -2.65 -17.83
N GLY A 588 39.81 -2.41 -16.90
CA GLY A 588 38.69 -1.50 -17.02
C GLY A 588 38.82 -0.23 -16.18
N GLY A 589 38.33 0.91 -16.68
CA GLY A 589 38.23 2.14 -15.90
C GLY A 589 37.36 1.98 -14.64
N PHE A 590 37.42 2.93 -13.69
CA PHE A 590 36.64 2.89 -12.45
C PHE A 590 35.11 2.73 -12.71
N ASP A 591 34.63 3.19 -13.86
CA ASP A 591 33.24 2.99 -14.30
C ASP A 591 32.91 1.52 -14.60
N GLU A 592 33.86 0.71 -15.09
CA GLU A 592 33.68 -0.75 -15.21
C GLU A 592 33.75 -1.45 -13.83
N TRP A 593 34.43 -0.82 -12.86
CA TRP A 593 34.59 -1.27 -11.49
C TRP A 593 33.27 -1.25 -10.70
N VAL A 594 32.52 -0.16 -10.78
CA VAL A 594 31.18 -0.01 -10.16
C VAL A 594 30.14 -0.88 -10.88
N GLN A 595 30.37 -1.20 -12.15
CA GLN A 595 29.46 -2.00 -12.98
C GLN A 595 29.71 -3.52 -12.92
N SER A 596 30.73 -3.96 -12.18
CA SER A 596 31.04 -5.38 -12.00
C SER A 596 29.90 -6.12 -11.29
N ALA A 597 29.31 -7.09 -11.99
CA ALA A 597 28.26 -7.96 -11.44
C ALA A 597 28.70 -8.68 -10.16
N ASP A 598 29.98 -9.05 -10.06
CA ASP A 598 30.56 -9.75 -8.91
C ASP A 598 30.58 -8.87 -7.65
N LEU A 599 30.89 -7.57 -7.79
CA LEU A 599 30.90 -6.62 -6.67
C LEU A 599 29.49 -6.27 -6.18
N LEU A 600 28.55 -6.14 -7.12
CA LEU A 600 27.14 -5.89 -6.81
C LEU A 600 26.48 -7.11 -6.15
N GLN A 601 26.82 -8.31 -6.61
CA GLN A 601 26.40 -9.57 -6.00
C GLN A 601 26.99 -9.74 -4.60
N LEU A 602 28.27 -9.42 -4.42
CA LEU A 602 28.93 -9.44 -3.11
C LEU A 602 28.35 -8.39 -2.15
N TRP A 603 28.07 -7.17 -2.62
CA TRP A 603 27.40 -6.14 -1.83
C TRP A 603 26.01 -6.61 -1.39
N ALA A 604 25.22 -7.16 -2.32
CA ALA A 604 23.90 -7.71 -2.03
C ALA A 604 23.98 -8.86 -1.01
N GLN A 605 24.88 -9.83 -1.22
CA GLN A 605 25.15 -10.94 -0.28
C GLN A 605 25.55 -10.44 1.11
N THR A 606 26.32 -9.37 1.16
CA THR A 606 26.86 -8.85 2.41
C THR A 606 25.83 -8.09 3.24
N HIS A 607 24.91 -7.37 2.58
CA HIS A 607 23.91 -6.51 3.21
C HIS A 607 22.55 -7.20 3.39
N PHE A 608 22.20 -8.16 2.54
CA PHE A 608 20.87 -8.78 2.52
C PHE A 608 20.86 -10.29 2.77
N GLY A 609 22.03 -10.92 2.91
CA GLY A 609 22.18 -12.38 2.94
C GLY A 609 22.04 -12.99 1.54
#